data_AF-A0AAJ0U8Q5-F1
#
_entry.id   AF-A0AAJ0U8Q5-F1
#
_cell.length_a   1.000
_cell.length_b   1.000
_cell.length_c   1.000
_cell.angle_alpha   90.00
_cell.angle_beta   90.00
_cell.angle_gamma   90.00
#
_symmetry.space_group_name_H-M   'P 1'
#
loop_
_entity.id
_entity.type
_entity.pdbx_description
1 polymer ?
#
loop_
_entity_poly.entity_id
_entity_poly.type
_entity_poly.pdbx_seq_one_letter_code
_entity_poly.pdbx_strand_id
1 'polypeptide(L)'
;MSDYQVRKSTAWHHHMALVMLSLSFLVKERIQQKGSAPLLSARDIRLLIIAMLLNDPDAVDRRLASMNIRHEQRRKDIERYDKEHDPDNANDTG
;
A
#
# COMPACT_ATOMS: atom_id res chain seq x y z
N MET A 1 -21.38 -6.26 -38.79
CA MET A 1 -19.99 -6.15 -38.29
C MET A 1 -19.91 -5.29 -37.02
N SER A 2 -20.73 -5.54 -35.99
CA SER A 2 -20.77 -4.75 -34.74
C SER A 2 -20.69 -5.62 -33.47
N ASP A 3 -21.05 -6.91 -33.55
CA ASP A 3 -21.12 -7.82 -32.40
C ASP A 3 -19.77 -8.22 -31.79
N TYR A 4 -18.66 -7.95 -32.49
CA TYR A 4 -17.31 -8.28 -32.00
C TYR A 4 -16.81 -7.29 -30.93
N GLN A 5 -17.36 -6.06 -30.90
CA GLN A 5 -16.97 -5.03 -29.91
C GLN A 5 -17.69 -5.21 -28.57
N VAL A 6 -18.96 -5.64 -28.59
CA VAL A 6 -19.79 -5.77 -27.38
C VAL A 6 -19.28 -6.88 -26.45
N ARG A 7 -18.81 -8.02 -26.98
CA ARG A 7 -18.26 -9.12 -26.18
C ARG A 7 -16.99 -8.76 -25.40
N LYS A 8 -16.14 -7.89 -25.97
CA LYS A 8 -14.95 -7.38 -25.26
C LYS A 8 -15.33 -6.31 -24.25
N SER A 9 -16.37 -5.51 -24.54
CA SER A 9 -16.85 -4.47 -23.64
C SER A 9 -17.40 -5.06 -22.34
N THR A 10 -18.24 -6.11 -22.38
CA THR A 10 -18.74 -6.74 -21.14
C THR A 10 -17.63 -7.38 -20.32
N ALA A 11 -16.69 -8.08 -20.96
CA ALA A 11 -15.53 -8.64 -20.27
C ALA A 11 -14.66 -7.55 -19.61
N TRP A 12 -14.50 -6.39 -20.27
CA TRP A 12 -13.82 -5.23 -19.72
C TRP A 12 -14.55 -4.66 -18.50
N HIS A 13 -15.87 -4.48 -18.58
CA HIS A 13 -16.65 -3.97 -17.45
C HIS A 13 -16.60 -4.91 -16.24
N HIS A 14 -16.66 -6.23 -16.46
CA HIS A 14 -16.48 -7.20 -15.38
C HIS A 14 -15.07 -7.15 -14.79
N HIS A 15 -14.04 -7.01 -15.61
CA HIS A 15 -12.68 -6.80 -15.13
C HIS A 15 -12.57 -5.52 -14.28
N MET A 16 -13.15 -4.41 -14.74
CA MET A 16 -13.18 -3.15 -13.98
C MET A 16 -13.96 -3.29 -12.67
N ALA A 17 -15.08 -4.01 -12.65
CA ALA A 17 -15.83 -4.27 -11.43
C ALA A 17 -15.01 -5.07 -10.41
N LEU A 18 -14.27 -6.10 -10.85
CA LEU A 18 -13.37 -6.86 -10.00
C LEU A 18 -12.21 -6.01 -9.47
N VAL A 19 -11.65 -5.12 -10.30
CA VAL A 19 -10.62 -4.17 -9.89
C VAL A 19 -11.16 -3.20 -8.83
N MET A 20 -12.34 -2.60 -9.05
CA MET A 20 -12.98 -1.70 -8.09
C MET A 20 -13.30 -2.39 -6.77
N LEU A 21 -13.81 -3.64 -6.81
CA LEU A 21 -14.06 -4.44 -5.62
C LEU A 21 -12.75 -4.71 -4.83
N SER A 22 -11.69 -5.08 -5.54
CA SER A 22 -10.37 -5.32 -4.93
C SER A 22 -9.77 -4.05 -4.31
N LEU A 23 -9.92 -2.89 -4.96
CA LEU A 23 -9.48 -1.60 -4.42
C LEU A 23 -10.30 -1.19 -3.20
N SER A 24 -11.61 -1.38 -3.22
CA SER A 24 -12.49 -1.08 -2.09
C SER A 24 -12.13 -1.93 -0.87
N PHE A 25 -11.87 -3.23 -1.08
CA PHE A 25 -11.36 -4.12 -0.04
C PHE A 25 -10.02 -3.63 0.52
N LEU A 26 -9.07 -3.29 -0.34
CA LEU A 26 -7.75 -2.78 0.05
C LEU A 26 -7.81 -1.48 0.86
N VAL A 27 -8.71 -0.56 0.50
CA VAL A 27 -8.91 0.70 1.24
C VAL A 27 -9.56 0.43 2.60
N LYS A 28 -10.54 -0.48 2.67
CA LYS A 28 -11.14 -0.91 3.95
C LYS A 28 -10.11 -1.52 4.89
N GLU A 29 -9.30 -2.46 4.41
CA GLU A 29 -8.22 -3.07 5.18
C GLU A 29 -7.22 -2.01 5.67
N ARG A 30 -6.84 -1.06 4.81
CA ARG A 30 -5.97 0.05 5.22
C ARG A 30 -6.60 0.90 6.34
N ILE A 31 -7.89 1.23 6.24
CA ILE A 31 -8.58 2.05 7.24
C ILE A 31 -8.67 1.30 8.57
N GLN A 32 -8.92 -0.01 8.56
CA GLN A 32 -8.96 -0.83 9.78
C GLN A 32 -7.57 -0.99 10.41
N GLN A 33 -6.53 -1.14 9.60
CA GLN A 33 -5.14 -1.33 10.07
C GLN A 33 -4.38 -0.01 10.30
N LYS A 34 -5.02 1.16 10.10
CA LYS A 34 -4.40 2.49 10.31
C LYS A 34 -3.78 2.67 11.69
N GLY A 35 -4.31 1.98 12.72
CA GLY A 35 -3.78 2.05 14.08
C GLY A 35 -2.45 1.32 14.28
N SER A 36 -2.12 0.33 13.46
CA SER A 36 -0.91 -0.50 13.61
C SER A 36 0.14 -0.24 12.53
N ALA A 37 -0.25 0.24 11.34
CA ALA A 37 0.67 0.48 10.22
C ALA A 37 0.27 1.73 9.41
N PRO A 38 0.58 2.95 9.91
CA PRO A 38 0.16 4.21 9.27
C PRO A 38 0.75 4.45 7.87
N LEU A 39 1.85 3.77 7.49
CA LEU A 39 2.54 3.95 6.21
C LEU A 39 2.19 2.87 5.16
N LEU A 40 1.22 2.00 5.40
CA LEU A 40 0.91 0.83 4.57
C LEU A 40 0.67 1.24 3.10
N SER A 41 1.59 0.87 2.21
CA SER A 41 1.48 1.18 0.78
C SER A 41 0.45 0.27 0.12
N ALA A 42 -0.37 0.80 -0.81
CA ALA A 42 -1.30 -0.01 -1.60
C ALA A 42 -0.60 -1.15 -2.36
N ARG A 43 0.67 -0.94 -2.74
CA ARG A 43 1.50 -1.97 -3.38
C ARG A 43 1.74 -3.16 -2.44
N ASP A 44 1.95 -2.91 -1.16
CA ASP A 44 2.30 -3.96 -0.19
C ASP A 44 1.08 -4.80 0.17
N ILE A 45 -0.10 -4.19 0.31
CA ILE A 45 -1.37 -4.93 0.49
C ILE A 45 -1.65 -5.82 -0.73
N ARG A 46 -1.44 -5.30 -1.95
CA ARG A 46 -1.60 -6.10 -3.18
C ARG A 46 -0.67 -7.32 -3.18
N LEU A 47 0.58 -7.14 -2.79
CA LEU A 47 1.57 -8.23 -2.76
C LEU A 47 1.26 -9.25 -1.65
N LEU A 48 0.74 -8.80 -0.51
CA LEU A 48 0.26 -9.68 0.57
C LEU A 48 -0.95 -10.50 0.12
N ILE A 49 -1.94 -9.90 -0.55
CA ILE A 49 -3.08 -10.62 -1.10
C ILE A 49 -2.62 -11.67 -2.11
N ILE A 50 -1.66 -11.34 -2.98
CA ILE A 50 -1.10 -12.31 -3.94
C ILE A 50 -0.40 -13.47 -3.22
N ALA A 51 0.42 -13.18 -2.21
CA ALA A 51 1.13 -14.21 -1.44
C ALA A 51 0.16 -15.11 -0.65
N MET A 52 -0.89 -14.54 -0.06
CA MET A 52 -1.97 -15.28 0.61
C MET A 52 -2.76 -16.15 -0.38
N LEU A 53 -3.08 -15.62 -1.57
CA LEU A 53 -3.82 -16.35 -2.60
C LEU A 53 -3.01 -17.51 -3.20
N LEU A 54 -1.69 -17.35 -3.27
CA LEU A 54 -0.75 -18.40 -3.70
C LEU A 54 -0.42 -19.40 -2.58
N ASN A 55 -0.95 -19.20 -1.37
CA ASN A 55 -0.73 -20.02 -0.18
C ASN A 55 0.77 -20.23 0.14
N ASP A 56 1.60 -19.20 -0.07
CA ASP A 56 3.02 -19.19 0.24
C ASP A 56 3.26 -18.36 1.52
N PRO A 57 3.27 -19.00 2.71
CA PRO A 57 3.44 -18.30 3.98
C PRO A 57 4.84 -17.64 4.09
N ASP A 58 5.87 -18.24 3.52
CA ASP A 58 7.22 -17.67 3.58
C ASP A 58 7.33 -16.39 2.73
N ALA A 59 6.58 -16.31 1.62
CA ALA A 59 6.50 -15.10 0.83
C ALA A 59 5.81 -13.95 1.58
N VAL A 60 4.80 -14.26 2.39
CA VAL A 60 4.11 -13.30 3.26
C VAL A 60 5.11 -12.70 4.25
N ASP A 61 5.84 -13.54 4.98
CA ASP A 61 6.76 -13.10 6.02
C ASP A 61 7.94 -12.29 5.46
N ARG A 62 8.54 -12.75 4.35
CA ARG A 62 9.59 -11.99 3.64
C ARG A 62 9.09 -10.62 3.20
N ARG A 63 7.83 -10.54 2.74
CA ARG A 63 7.23 -9.27 2.31
C ARG A 63 6.97 -8.35 3.50
N LEU A 64 6.51 -8.92 4.62
CA LEU A 64 6.27 -8.19 5.85
C LEU A 64 7.56 -7.60 6.42
N ALA A 65 8.65 -8.39 6.46
CA ALA A 65 9.97 -7.92 6.88
C ALA A 65 10.50 -6.79 5.99
N SER A 66 10.42 -6.99 4.66
CA SER A 66 10.84 -5.97 3.69
C SER A 66 10.01 -4.67 3.80
N MET A 67 8.73 -4.81 4.14
CA MET A 67 7.82 -3.69 4.34
C MET A 67 8.20 -2.89 5.59
N ASN A 68 8.46 -3.56 6.71
CA ASN A 68 8.90 -2.93 7.96
C ASN A 68 10.20 -2.12 7.78
N ILE A 69 11.19 -2.67 7.05
CA ILE A 69 12.46 -1.97 6.77
C ILE A 69 12.19 -0.64 6.03
N ARG A 70 11.32 -0.65 5.01
CA ARG A 70 10.98 0.57 4.25
C ARG A 70 10.16 1.57 5.05
N HIS A 71 9.35 1.11 6.00
CA HIS A 71 8.60 2.00 6.89
C HIS A 71 9.54 2.68 7.87
N GLU A 72 10.50 1.94 8.42
CA GLU A 72 11.51 2.50 9.32
C GLU A 72 12.40 3.52 8.61
N GLN A 73 12.85 3.22 7.39
CA GLN A 73 13.63 4.17 6.60
C GLN A 73 12.85 5.48 6.36
N ARG A 74 11.58 5.39 5.95
CA ARG A 74 10.74 6.56 5.73
C ARG A 74 10.46 7.35 7.02
N ARG A 75 10.29 6.68 8.16
CA ARG A 75 10.16 7.34 9.46
C ARG A 75 11.40 8.18 9.78
N LYS A 76 12.60 7.59 9.59
CA LYS A 76 13.87 8.30 9.81
C LYS A 76 14.05 9.47 8.87
N ASP A 77 13.66 9.33 7.61
CA ASP A 77 13.74 10.42 6.63
C ASP A 77 12.80 11.58 6.98
N ILE A 78 11.58 11.29 7.46
CA ILE A 78 10.62 12.31 7.94
C ILE A 78 11.15 13.01 9.19
N GLU A 79 11.61 12.24 10.20
CA GLU A 79 12.16 12.79 11.44
C GLU A 79 13.38 13.68 11.17
N ARG A 80 14.23 13.29 10.22
CA ARG A 80 15.37 14.12 9.79
C ARG A 80 14.91 15.43 9.18
N TYR A 81 13.91 15.41 8.30
CA TYR A 81 13.37 16.63 7.68
C TYR A 81 12.74 17.55 8.73
N ASP A 82 11.91 17.01 9.63
CA ASP A 82 11.27 17.78 10.69
C ASP A 82 12.31 18.43 11.61
N LYS A 83 13.38 17.71 12.00
CA LYS A 83 14.48 18.26 12.81
C LYS A 83 15.29 19.35 12.11
N GLU A 84 15.44 19.27 10.79
CA GLU A 84 16.19 20.22 9.97
C GLU A 84 15.35 21.48 9.64
N HIS A 85 14.02 21.39 9.74
CA HIS A 85 13.08 22.49 9.46
C HIS A 85 12.34 23.03 10.69
N ASP A 86 12.67 22.55 11.90
CA ASP A 86 12.12 23.07 13.16
C ASP A 86 12.79 24.40 13.54
N PRO A 87 12.04 25.53 13.55
CA PRO A 87 12.60 26.85 13.89
C PRO A 87 13.03 27.00 15.35
N ASP A 88 12.67 26.07 16.25
CA ASP A 88 13.06 26.13 17.67
C ASP A 88 14.45 25.53 17.97
N ASN A 89 14.99 24.66 17.10
CA ASN A 89 16.33 24.07 17.26
C ASN A 89 17.47 25.07 16.96
N ALA A 90 17.19 26.18 16.27
CA ALA A 90 18.17 27.23 16.02
C ALA A 90 18.47 28.10 17.26
N ASN A 91 17.72 27.92 18.35
CA ASN A 91 17.77 28.79 19.52
C ASN A 91 18.55 28.19 20.71
N ASP A 92 19.06 26.96 20.60
CA ASP A 92 19.78 26.24 21.67
C ASP A 92 21.31 26.17 21.47
N THR A 93 21.85 26.94 20.54
CA THR A 93 23.31 27.10 20.35
C THR A 93 23.84 28.44 20.88
N GLY A 94 23.20 28.99 21.93
CA GLY A 94 23.59 30.23 22.62
C GLY A 94 24.43 29.98 23.87
#